data_AF-A0A7C5IKE4-F1
#
_entry.id   AF-A0A7C5IKE4-F1
#
_cell.length_a   1.000
_cell.length_b   1.000
_cell.length_c   1.000
_cell.angle_alpha   90.00
_cell.angle_beta   90.00
_cell.angle_gamma   90.00
#
_symmetry.space_group_name_H-M   'P 1'
#
loop_
_entity.id
_entity.type
_entity.pdbx_description
1 polymer ?
#
loop_
_entity_poly.entity_id
_entity_poly.type
_entity_poly.pdbx_seq_one_letter_code
_entity_poly.pdbx_strand_id
1 'polypeptide(L)' 'MDNMRLLIEVLADIFNLTKEIFGGSSRVWIFGSRVRKDIRGGDIDIYIETEDFTNILLKSVLTFL' A
#
# COMPACT_ATOMS: atom_id res chain seq x y z
N MET A 1 8.99 -12.68 -7.68
CA MET A 1 7.81 -12.34 -6.86
C MET A 1 7.21 -13.54 -6.11
N ASP A 2 7.71 -14.76 -6.33
CA ASP A 2 7.23 -16.00 -5.69
C ASP A 2 7.37 -16.09 -4.15
N ASN A 3 7.77 -15.03 -3.46
CA ASN A 3 7.93 -15.02 -2.00
C ASN A 3 6.91 -14.13 -1.28
N MET A 4 6.02 -13.46 -2.02
CA MET A 4 5.00 -12.55 -1.48
C MET A 4 3.65 -13.27 -1.33
N ARG A 5 2.85 -12.86 -0.32
CA ARG A 5 1.49 -13.36 -0.06
C ARG A 5 0.41 -12.38 -0.51
N LEU A 6 0.65 -11.71 -1.64
CA LEU A 6 -0.28 -10.79 -2.29
C LEU A 6 -0.43 -11.21 -3.75
N LEU A 7 -1.67 -11.12 -4.25
CA LEU A 7 -1.96 -11.35 -5.66
C LEU A 7 -1.37 -10.21 -6.49
N ILE A 8 -0.94 -10.52 -7.71
CA ILE A 8 -0.38 -9.53 -8.62
C ILE A 8 -1.37 -8.40 -8.94
N GLU A 9 -2.66 -8.71 -9.01
CA GLU A 9 -3.73 -7.75 -9.24
C GLU A 9 -3.81 -6.74 -8.08
N VAL A 10 -3.69 -7.19 -6.83
CA VAL A 10 -3.65 -6.30 -5.66
C VAL A 10 -2.42 -5.37 -5.69
N LEU A 11 -1.28 -5.87 -6.18
CA LEU A 11 -0.08 -5.03 -6.35
C LEU A 11 -0.28 -3.96 -7.42
N ALA A 12 -0.96 -4.31 -8.52
CA ALA A 12 -1.30 -3.37 -9.58
C ALA A 12 -2.28 -2.30 -9.07
N ASP A 13 -3.29 -2.69 -8.31
CA ASP A 13 -4.27 -1.75 -7.72
C ASP A 13 -3.59 -0.77 -6.75
N ILE A 14 -2.75 -1.27 -5.83
CA ILE A 14 -1.99 -0.42 -4.89
C ILE A 14 -1.12 0.58 -5.66
N PHE A 15 -0.42 0.12 -6.70
CA PHE A 15 0.42 0.98 -7.52
C PHE A 15 -0.40 2.07 -8.23
N ASN A 16 -1.49 1.69 -8.91
CA ASN A 16 -2.33 2.61 -9.66
C ASN A 16 -2.99 3.64 -8.74
N LEU A 17 -3.56 3.20 -7.61
CA LEU A 17 -4.16 4.09 -6.61
C LEU A 17 -3.13 5.04 -6.00
N THR A 18 -1.89 4.58 -5.78
CA THR A 18 -0.83 5.48 -5.29
C THR A 18 -0.57 6.61 -6.27
N LYS A 19 -0.48 6.29 -7.57
CA LYS A 19 -0.27 7.28 -8.63
C LYS A 19 -1.46 8.23 -8.81
N GLU A 20 -2.67 7.70 -8.67
CA GLU A 20 -3.91 8.47 -8.78
C GLU A 20 -4.08 9.45 -7.62
N ILE A 21 -3.87 8.99 -6.38
CA ILE A 21 -4.14 9.77 -5.16
C ILE A 21 -2.98 10.71 -4.83
N PHE A 22 -1.74 10.24 -4.98
CA PHE A 22 -0.54 10.97 -4.54
C PHE A 22 0.31 11.48 -5.70
N GLY A 23 -0.21 11.44 -6.93
CA GLY A 23 0.44 11.97 -8.12
C GLY A 23 1.38 11.00 -8.84
N GLY A 24 1.61 11.26 -10.13
CA GLY A 24 2.35 10.36 -11.02
C GLY A 24 3.83 10.14 -10.67
N SER A 25 4.44 11.04 -9.89
CA SER A 25 5.83 10.92 -9.42
C SER A 25 5.99 10.11 -8.13
N SER A 26 4.89 9.77 -7.44
CA SER A 26 4.92 9.07 -6.16
C SER A 26 5.56 7.68 -6.24
N ARG A 27 6.12 7.20 -5.14
CA ARG A 27 6.72 5.87 -5.02
C ARG A 27 6.02 5.08 -3.92
N VAL A 28 5.88 3.77 -4.13
CA VAL A 28 5.22 2.86 -3.19
C VAL A 28 6.11 1.67 -2.87
N TRP A 29 6.18 1.32 -1.59
CA TRP A 29 6.82 0.11 -1.10
C TRP A 29 5.84 -0.66 -0.24
N ILE A 30 5.78 -1.96 -0.47
CA ILE A 30 5.09 -2.90 0.41
C ILE A 30 6.15 -3.58 1.26
N PHE A 31 5.92 -3.63 2.56
CA PHE A 31 6.84 -4.26 3.50
C PHE A 31 6.08 -5.10 4.52
N GLY A 32 6.78 -5.53 5.56
CA GLY A 32 6.17 -6.27 6.67
C GLY A 32 5.74 -7.70 6.33
N SER A 33 4.71 -8.18 7.01
CA SER A 33 4.38 -9.62 7.05
C SER A 33 3.86 -10.19 5.73
N ARG A 34 3.36 -9.34 4.83
CA ARG A 34 2.73 -9.76 3.56
C ARG A 34 3.74 -9.97 2.44
N VAL A 35 4.96 -9.46 2.57
CA VAL A 35 6.04 -9.72 1.60
C VAL A 35 6.78 -11.02 1.82
N ARG A 36 6.48 -11.76 2.92
CA ARG A 36 7.06 -13.08 3.18
C ARG A 36 6.00 -14.17 3.32
N LYS A 37 6.29 -15.34 2.77
CA LYS A 37 5.42 -16.53 2.80
C LYS A 37 5.37 -17.25 4.14
N ASP A 38 6.44 -17.12 4.94
CA ASP A 38 6.64 -17.84 6.21
C ASP A 38 5.90 -17.22 7.40
N ILE A 39 5.54 -15.95 7.31
CA ILE A 39 4.81 -15.23 8.36
C ILE A 39 3.31 -15.28 8.06
N ARG A 40 2.50 -15.76 9.01
CA ARG A 40 1.03 -15.82 8.90
C ARG A 40 0.39 -14.60 9.59
N GLY A 41 -0.82 -14.24 9.15
CA GLY A 41 -1.58 -13.09 9.67
C GLY A 41 -1.11 -11.74 9.13
N GLY A 42 -1.60 -10.66 9.75
CA GLY A 42 -1.15 -9.28 9.52
C GLY A 42 -1.89 -8.53 8.42
N ASP A 43 -1.93 -7.21 8.59
CA ASP A 43 -2.38 -6.23 7.60
C ASP A 43 -1.32 -6.05 6.50
N ILE A 44 -1.63 -5.21 5.50
CA ILE A 44 -0.68 -4.82 4.46
C ILE A 44 0.02 -3.54 4.92
N ASP A 45 1.32 -3.63 5.15
CA ASP A 45 2.14 -2.46 5.49
C ASP A 45 2.61 -1.76 4.20
N ILE A 46 2.22 -0.50 4.01
CA ILE A 46 2.50 0.29 2.80
C ILE A 46 3.19 1.60 3.21
N TYR A 47 4.29 1.92 2.54
CA TYR A 47 4.95 3.22 2.62
C TYR A 47 4.82 3.91 1.27
N ILE A 48 4.33 5.14 1.28
CA ILE A 48 4.19 5.99 0.10
C ILE A 48 5.07 7.21 0.30
N GLU A 49 5.90 7.48 -0.70
CA GLU A 49 6.65 8.72 -0.79
C GLU A 49 6.06 9.57 -1.92
N THR A 50 5.78 10.82 -1.61
CA THR A 50 5.21 11.76 -2.56
C THR A 50 5.68 13.18 -2.26
N GLU A 51 5.63 14.03 -3.26
CA GLU A 51 5.81 15.48 -3.15
C GLU A 51 4.46 16.19 -2.93
N ASP A 52 3.33 15.50 -3.16
CA ASP A 52 1.99 16.02 -2.97
C ASP A 52 1.44 15.62 -1.59
N PHE A 53 1.53 16.58 -0.67
CA PHE A 53 1.00 16.46 0.69
C PHE A 53 -0.39 17.11 0.83
N THR A 54 -1.11 17.31 -0.27
CA THR A 54 -2.47 17.82 -0.22
C THR A 54 -3.41 16.72 0.28
N ASN A 55 -4.14 16.98 1.37
CA ASN A 55 -5.12 16.03 1.94
C ASN A 55 -4.56 14.64 2.33
N ILE A 56 -3.24 14.51 2.57
CA ILE A 56 -2.59 13.24 3.03
C ILE A 56 -3.17 12.66 4.32
N LEU A 57 -3.76 13.49 5.18
CA LEU A 57 -4.53 12.99 6.32
C LEU A 57 -5.89 12.53 5.81
N LEU A 58 -5.98 11.24 5.48
CA LEU A 58 -7.26 10.55 5.36
C LEU A 58 -8.05 10.79 6.65
N LYS A 59 -9.22 11.43 6.51
CA LYS A 59 -10.17 11.78 7.58
C LYS A 59 -10.77 10.58 8.33
N SER A 60 -10.19 9.39 8.19
CA SER A 60 -10.72 8.14 8.68
C SER A 60 -9.68 7.45 9.56
N VAL A 61 -9.76 7.74 10.86
CA VAL A 61 -9.80 6.65 11.84
C VAL A 61 -10.67 5.54 11.24
N LEU A 62 -10.20 4.30 11.25
CA LEU A 62 -11.00 3.13 10.92
C LEU A 62 -12.31 3.18 11.72
N THR A 63 -13.37 3.70 11.13
CA THR A 63 -14.71 3.51 11.67
C THR A 63 -15.06 2.07 11.33
N PHE A 64 -14.87 1.17 12.29
CA PHE A 64 -15.60 -0.08 12.29
C PHE A 64 -17.08 0.28 12.35
N LEU A 65 -17.81 -0.01 11.26
CA LEU A 65 -19.27 -0.06 11.24
C LEU A 65 -19.76 -1.25 12.07
#